data_AF-A0A9W4UJ29-F1
#
_entry.id   AF-A0A9W4UJ29-F1
#
_cell.length_a   1.000
_cell.length_b   1.000
_cell.length_c   1.000
_cell.angle_alpha   90.00
_cell.angle_beta   90.00
_cell.angle_gamma   90.00
#
_symmetry.space_group_name_H-M   'P 1'
#
loop_
_entity.id
_entity.type
_entity.pdbx_description
1 polymer ?
#
loop_
_entity_poly.entity_id
_entity_poly.type
_entity_poly.pdbx_seq_one_letter_code
_entity_poly.pdbx_strand_id
1 'polypeptide(L)' 'MPNLVPPVTTVQQCLEYKERLQKIEPNVEYHMSLYLHESITPEVIREAKKAGVTGVKSYPAGVTTVSSILFFV' A
#
# COMPACT_ATOMS: atom_id res chain seq x y z
N MET A 1 6.63 2.51 1.33
CA MET A 1 5.46 3.26 1.85
C MET A 1 4.41 3.37 0.75
N PRO A 2 3.10 3.32 1.06
CA PRO A 2 2.04 3.13 0.06
C PRO A 2 1.31 4.40 -0.38
N ASN A 3 1.80 5.58 0.00
CA ASN A 3 1.23 6.90 -0.31
C ASN A 3 1.61 7.41 -1.71
N LEU A 4 1.55 6.54 -2.71
CA LEU A 4 1.71 6.93 -4.13
C LEU A 4 0.48 7.71 -4.61
N VAL A 5 0.54 8.22 -5.84
CA VAL A 5 -0.61 8.84 -6.53
C VAL A 5 -0.94 7.99 -7.76
N PRO A 6 -2.05 7.22 -7.76
CA PRO A 6 -2.97 6.95 -6.65
C PRO A 6 -2.35 6.07 -5.54
N PRO A 7 -2.91 6.05 -4.31
CA PRO A 7 -2.37 5.25 -3.21
C PRO A 7 -2.49 3.74 -3.50
N VAL A 8 -1.59 2.95 -2.91
CA VAL A 8 -1.56 1.50 -3.07
C VAL A 8 -2.58 0.86 -2.12
N THR A 9 -3.75 0.50 -2.65
CA THR A 9 -4.86 -0.07 -1.87
C THR A 9 -5.19 -1.52 -2.23
N THR A 10 -4.61 -2.06 -3.32
CA THR A 10 -4.82 -3.44 -3.75
C THR A 10 -3.54 -4.26 -3.71
N VAL A 11 -3.70 -5.59 -3.58
CA VAL A 11 -2.58 -6.55 -3.62
C VAL A 11 -1.85 -6.48 -4.96
N GLN A 12 -2.59 -6.36 -6.07
CA GLN A 12 -2.02 -6.27 -7.40
C GLN A 12 -1.11 -5.06 -7.57
N GLN A 13 -1.58 -3.86 -7.20
CA GLN A 13 -0.76 -2.64 -7.25
C GLN A 13 0.53 -2.79 -6.43
N CYS A 14 0.43 -3.46 -5.29
CA CYS A 14 1.55 -3.71 -4.39
C CYS A 14 2.62 -4.61 -5.05
N LEU A 15 2.19 -5.69 -5.72
CA LEU A 15 3.09 -6.62 -6.41
C LEU A 15 3.72 -5.99 -7.65
N GLU A 16 2.94 -5.30 -8.47
CA GLU A 16 3.44 -4.57 -9.65
C GLU A 16 4.46 -3.51 -9.24
N TYR A 17 4.21 -2.80 -8.13
CA TYR A 17 5.15 -1.82 -7.63
C TYR A 17 6.44 -2.48 -7.10
N LYS A 18 6.33 -3.60 -6.39
CA LYS A 18 7.51 -4.38 -5.95
C LYS A 18 8.35 -4.83 -7.14
N GLU A 19 7.72 -5.34 -8.19
CA GLU A 19 8.41 -5.80 -9.40
C GLU A 19 9.17 -4.64 -10.07
N ARG A 20 8.55 -3.46 -10.16
CA ARG A 20 9.20 -2.25 -10.68
C ARG A 20 10.44 -1.86 -9.87
N LEU A 21 10.35 -1.90 -8.54
CA LEU A 21 11.48 -1.60 -7.66
C LEU A 21 12.61 -2.63 -7.80
N GLN A 22 12.27 -3.92 -7.90
CA GLN A 22 13.25 -4.99 -8.08
C GLN A 22 14.01 -4.88 -9.40
N LYS A 23 13.35 -4.41 -10.47
CA LYS A 23 14.01 -4.16 -11.77
C LYS A 23 15.04 -3.03 -11.69
N ILE A 24 14.87 -2.07 -10.77
CA ILE A 24 15.78 -0.95 -10.59
C ILE A 24 16.97 -1.37 -9.71
N GLU A 25 16.71 -2.05 -8.59
CA GLU A 25 17.75 -2.56 -7.71
C GLU A 25 17.42 -4.01 -7.30
N PRO A 26 18.03 -5.01 -7.97
CA PRO A 26 17.74 -6.42 -7.73
C PRO A 26 18.25 -6.98 -6.41
N ASN A 27 19.16 -6.31 -5.71
CA ASN A 27 19.77 -6.84 -4.49
C ASN A 27 19.08 -6.38 -3.21
N VAL A 28 18.11 -5.47 -3.31
CA VAL A 28 17.35 -4.97 -2.16
C VAL A 28 16.14 -5.87 -1.90
N GLU A 29 15.92 -6.19 -0.63
CA GLU A 29 14.69 -6.83 -0.18
C GLU A 29 13.61 -5.77 0.10
N TYR A 30 12.56 -5.78 -0.72
CA TYR A 30 11.44 -4.85 -0.58
C TYR A 30 10.31 -5.44 0.27
N HIS A 31 10.07 -4.82 1.42
CA HIS A 31 8.89 -5.04 2.25
C HIS A 31 7.79 -4.05 1.89
N MET A 32 6.67 -4.59 1.41
CA MET A 32 5.57 -3.80 0.89
C MET A 32 4.46 -3.62 1.92
N SER A 33 3.69 -2.55 1.75
CA SER A 33 2.58 -2.20 2.64
C SER A 33 1.39 -1.71 1.83
N LEU A 34 0.16 -1.86 2.35
CA LEU A 34 -1.03 -1.21 1.80
C LEU A 34 -1.34 0.11 2.52
N TYR A 35 -1.99 1.04 1.84
CA TYR A 35 -2.54 2.26 2.40
C TYR A 35 -3.90 1.96 3.05
N LEU A 36 -4.10 2.29 4.33
CA LEU A 36 -5.38 2.09 4.99
C LEU A 36 -6.46 2.99 4.35
N HIS A 37 -7.42 2.36 3.68
CA HIS A 37 -8.48 3.03 2.91
C HIS A 37 -9.80 2.28 3.08
N GLU A 38 -10.94 2.96 2.86
CA GLU A 38 -12.29 2.39 2.97
C GLU A 38 -12.51 1.15 2.08
N SER A 39 -11.77 1.05 0.97
CA SER A 39 -11.83 -0.10 0.06
C SER A 39 -11.11 -1.35 0.59
N ILE A 40 -10.35 -1.25 1.69
CA ILE A 40 -9.66 -2.40 2.27
C ILE A 40 -10.62 -3.17 3.16
N THR A 41 -10.91 -4.40 2.76
CA THR A 41 -11.69 -5.35 3.55
C THR A 41 -10.77 -6.33 4.27
N PRO A 42 -11.26 -7.05 5.30
CA PRO A 42 -10.50 -8.14 5.93
C PRO A 42 -10.03 -9.20 4.93
N GLU A 43 -10.79 -9.43 3.85
CA GLU A 43 -10.39 -10.38 2.81
C GLU A 43 -9.17 -9.90 2.02
N VAL A 44 -9.13 -8.61 1.66
CA VAL A 44 -7.95 -7.99 1.05
C VAL A 44 -6.71 -8.16 1.95
N ILE A 45 -6.87 -8.05 3.27
CA ILE A 45 -5.76 -8.26 4.22
C ILE A 45 -5.27 -9.72 4.20
N ARG A 46 -6.18 -10.70 4.13
CA ARG A 46 -5.80 -12.13 4.04
C ARG A 46 -5.04 -12.40 2.75
N GLU A 47 -5.54 -11.90 1.63
CA GLU A 47 -4.88 -12.03 0.32
C GLU A 47 -3.52 -11.31 0.31
N ALA A 48 -3.44 -10.12 0.89
CA ALA A 48 -2.18 -9.38 1.02
C ALA A 48 -1.14 -10.16 1.83
N LYS A 49 -1.55 -10.80 2.93
CA LYS A 49 -0.66 -11.64 3.75
C LYS A 49 -0.16 -12.86 2.98
N LYS A 50 -1.05 -13.54 2.22
CA LYS A 50 -0.67 -14.67 1.35
C LYS A 50 0.33 -14.24 0.26
N ALA A 51 0.17 -13.02 -0.26
CA ALA A 51 1.04 -12.43 -1.27
C ALA A 51 2.37 -11.86 -0.71
N GLY A 52 2.61 -11.95 0.60
CA GLY A 52 3.85 -11.47 1.23
C GLY A 52 3.90 -9.96 1.52
N VAL A 53 2.75 -9.27 1.51
CA VAL A 53 2.65 -7.89 2.00
C VAL A 53 2.74 -7.89 3.52
N THR A 54 3.61 -7.05 4.08
CA THR A 54 4.01 -7.14 5.49
C THR A 54 3.32 -6.14 6.41
N GLY A 55 2.61 -5.16 5.87
CA GLY A 55 1.94 -4.17 6.70
C GLY A 55 0.84 -3.36 6.02
N VAL A 56 0.12 -2.61 6.85
CA VAL A 56 -0.85 -1.59 6.43
C VAL A 56 -0.47 -0.29 7.12
N LYS A 57 -0.39 0.80 6.36
CA LYS A 57 -0.02 2.12 6.85
C LYS A 57 -1.23 3.04 6.85
N SER A 58 -1.58 3.56 8.02
CA SER A 58 -2.56 4.61 8.19
C SER A 58 -1.91 5.99 8.00
N TYR A 59 -2.62 6.85 7.27
CA TYR A 59 -2.31 8.28 7.13
C TYR A 59 -3.60 9.03 7.49
N PRO A 60 -3.66 9.69 8.66
CA PRO A 60 -4.82 10.51 9.01
C PRO A 60 -5.07 11.56 7.93
N ALA A 61 -6.34 11.79 7.58
CA ALA A 61 -6.69 12.78 6.59
C ALA A 61 -6.23 14.18 7.04
N GLY A 62 -5.65 14.96 6.12
CA GLY A 62 -5.31 16.37 6.36
C GLY A 62 -4.01 16.66 7.15
N VAL A 63 -3.21 15.66 7.57
CA VAL A 63 -2.01 15.91 8.39
C VAL A 63 -0.67 15.85 7.64
N THR A 64 -0.61 15.31 6.42
CA THR A 64 0.65 15.24 5.65
C THR A 64 0.45 15.41 4.14
N THR A 65 1.58 15.63 3.44
CA THR A 65 1.69 15.70 1.98
C THR A 65 1.01 14.47 1.36
N VAL A 66 -0.04 14.68 0.56
CA VAL A 66 -0.89 13.66 -0.10
C VAL A 66 -1.95 12.94 0.79
N SER A 67 -2.29 13.47 1.97
CA SER A 67 -3.38 12.93 2.82
C SER A 67 -4.78 13.45 2.47
N SER A 68 -5.03 13.86 1.21
CA SER A 68 -6.26 14.54 0.79
C SER A 68 -7.46 13.61 0.53
N ILE A 69 -7.34 12.31 0.83
CA ILE A 69 -8.48 11.40 0.75
C ILE A 69 -9.29 11.59 2.04
N LEU A 70 -10.32 12.41 1.86
CA LEU A 70 -11.36 12.81 2.80
C LEU A 70 -11.90 11.60 3.58
N PHE A 71 -11.72 11.60 4.90
CA PHE A 71 -12.44 10.72 5.81
C PHE A 71 -13.73 11.45 6.21
N PHE A 72 -14.89 11.04 5.70
CA PHE A 72 -16.16 11.43 6.30
C PHE A 72 -16.47 10.41 7.41
N VAL A 73 -16.52 10.90 8.66
CA VAL A 73 -17.11 10.19 9.80
C VAL A 73 -18.62 10.12 9.64
#